data_AF-A0A3M1NPW6-F1
#
_entry.id   AF-A0A3M1NPW6-F1
#
_cell.length_a   1.000
_cell.length_b   1.000
_cell.length_c   1.000
_cell.angle_alpha   90.00
_cell.angle_beta   90.00
_cell.angle_gamma   90.00
#
_symmetry.space_group_name_H-M   'P 1'
#
loop_
_entity.id
_entity.type
_entity.pdbx_description
1 polymer ?
#
loop_
_entity_poly.entity_id
_entity_poly.type
_entity_poly.pdbx_seq_one_letter_code
_entity_poly.pdbx_strand_id
1 'polypeptide(L)'
;MNEKSSANKSSPVSVSKNWLDFAQEDLEVVELLAEQQSSLYRTICFHAQQYVEKILKGILESLNQKIPRIHDINVLVEMCSNFGVKIPLTETEIHFLSSIYIDVRYPPDVGSLPDGAPLKSDADVAIQSVKKVKKWVDEYAHPSQVD
;
A
#
# COMPACT_ATOMS: atom_id res chain seq x y z
N MET A 1 -20.15 23.52 29.62
CA MET A 1 -18.78 23.08 29.26
C MET A 1 -18.92 22.22 28.02
N ASN A 2 -18.47 22.74 26.88
CA ASN A 2 -18.51 22.07 25.59
C ASN A 2 -17.21 21.30 25.40
N GLU A 3 -17.29 19.99 25.20
CA GLU A 3 -16.29 19.27 24.41
C GLU A 3 -17.04 18.47 23.34
N LYS A 4 -17.17 19.08 22.17
CA LYS A 4 -17.54 18.37 20.95
C LYS A 4 -16.32 17.53 20.55
N SER A 5 -16.39 16.23 20.82
CA SER A 5 -15.51 15.24 20.21
C SER A 5 -15.85 15.19 18.71
N SER A 6 -15.09 15.94 17.92
CA SER A 6 -15.23 15.97 16.47
C SER A 6 -14.63 14.69 15.92
N ALA A 7 -15.49 13.72 15.60
CA ALA A 7 -15.13 12.58 14.78
C ALA A 7 -14.58 13.13 13.45
N ASN A 8 -13.26 13.02 13.27
CA ASN A 8 -12.55 13.49 12.10
C ASN A 8 -12.88 12.56 10.93
N LYS A 9 -14.06 12.74 10.31
CA LYS A 9 -14.40 12.09 9.05
C LYS A 9 -13.50 12.69 7.98
N SER A 10 -12.37 12.05 7.72
CA SER A 10 -11.58 12.29 6.52
C SER A 10 -12.53 12.26 5.30
N SER A 11 -12.47 13.30 4.48
CA SER A 11 -13.24 13.41 3.24
C SER A 11 -13.09 12.14 2.38
N PRO A 12 -14.12 11.74 1.62
CA PRO A 12 -14.01 10.61 0.71
C PRO A 12 -12.83 10.86 -0.25
N VAL A 13 -11.91 9.91 -0.30
CA VAL A 13 -10.78 9.93 -1.21
C VAL A 13 -11.24 9.25 -2.50
N SER A 14 -10.57 9.49 -3.62
CA SER A 14 -10.84 8.70 -4.82
C SER A 14 -9.56 8.10 -5.37
N VAL A 15 -9.67 6.89 -5.90
CA VAL A 15 -8.57 6.22 -6.59
C VAL A 15 -8.92 6.21 -8.07
N SER A 16 -7.99 6.66 -8.92
CA SER A 16 -8.18 6.56 -10.36
C SER A 16 -8.44 5.10 -10.78
N LYS A 17 -9.42 4.92 -11.67
CA LYS A 17 -9.86 3.60 -12.13
C LYS A 17 -8.72 2.76 -12.69
N ASN A 18 -7.87 3.34 -13.54
CA ASN A 18 -6.78 2.60 -14.17
C ASN A 18 -5.81 2.04 -13.11
N TRP A 19 -5.44 2.86 -12.13
CA TRP A 19 -4.56 2.42 -11.04
C TRP A 19 -5.21 1.37 -10.14
N LEU A 20 -6.50 1.52 -9.87
CA LEU A 20 -7.26 0.56 -9.08
C LEU A 20 -7.33 -0.81 -9.78
N ASP A 21 -7.62 -0.82 -11.09
CA ASP A 21 -7.67 -2.05 -11.88
C ASP A 21 -6.31 -2.79 -11.83
N PHE A 22 -5.19 -2.07 -11.98
CA PHE A 22 -3.85 -2.66 -11.83
C PHE A 22 -3.51 -3.10 -10.40
N ALA A 23 -4.05 -2.42 -9.39
CA ALA A 23 -3.84 -2.80 -7.99
C ALA A 23 -4.61 -4.09 -7.67
N GLN A 24 -5.79 -4.28 -8.25
CA GLN A 24 -6.63 -5.44 -8.00
C GLN A 24 -5.95 -6.76 -8.38
N GLU A 25 -5.12 -6.77 -9.43
CA GLU A 25 -4.30 -7.93 -9.80
C GLU A 25 -3.30 -8.32 -8.70
N ASP A 26 -2.63 -7.34 -8.08
CA ASP A 26 -1.70 -7.62 -6.96
C ASP A 26 -2.45 -8.11 -5.72
N LEU A 27 -3.63 -7.54 -5.46
CA LEU A 27 -4.48 -7.96 -4.35
C LEU A 27 -4.88 -9.42 -4.50
N GLU A 28 -5.33 -9.82 -5.69
CA GLU A 28 -5.70 -11.21 -5.99
C GLU A 28 -4.54 -12.18 -5.74
N VAL A 29 -3.32 -11.82 -6.16
CA VAL A 29 -2.13 -12.64 -5.89
C VAL A 29 -1.85 -12.78 -4.39
N VAL A 30 -1.90 -11.67 -3.64
CA VAL A 30 -1.67 -11.69 -2.19
C VAL A 30 -2.73 -12.53 -1.47
N GLU A 31 -4.00 -12.38 -1.83
CA GLU A 31 -5.12 -13.13 -1.24
C GLU A 31 -4.98 -14.62 -1.52
N LEU A 32 -4.76 -15.02 -2.78
CA LEU A 32 -4.60 -16.41 -3.17
C LEU A 32 -3.44 -17.10 -2.41
N LEU A 33 -2.28 -16.44 -2.33
CA LEU A 33 -1.11 -17.00 -1.65
C LEU A 33 -1.29 -17.07 -0.13
N ALA A 34 -2.00 -16.10 0.46
CA ALA A 34 -2.33 -16.10 1.88
C ALA A 34 -3.31 -17.24 2.22
N GLU A 35 -4.35 -17.44 1.42
CA GLU A 35 -5.33 -18.52 1.59
C GLU A 35 -4.68 -19.90 1.50
N GLN A 36 -3.74 -20.08 0.57
CA GLN A 36 -2.98 -21.31 0.39
C GLN A 36 -1.90 -21.52 1.47
N GLN A 37 -1.70 -20.58 2.40
CA GLN A 37 -0.62 -20.60 3.39
C GLN A 37 0.76 -20.80 2.73
N SER A 38 0.94 -20.17 1.56
CA SER A 38 2.12 -20.35 0.71
C SER A 38 3.40 -19.87 1.39
N SER A 39 4.51 -20.56 1.11
CA SER A 39 5.86 -20.15 1.51
C SER A 39 6.52 -19.18 0.52
N LEU A 40 5.79 -18.70 -0.49
CA LEU A 40 6.25 -17.72 -1.48
C LEU A 40 6.30 -16.29 -0.90
N TYR A 41 6.98 -16.12 0.23
CA TYR A 41 7.03 -14.87 1.01
C TYR A 41 7.54 -13.69 0.20
N ARG A 42 8.53 -13.91 -0.68
CA ARG A 42 9.04 -12.89 -1.60
C ARG A 42 7.96 -12.36 -2.53
N THR A 43 7.16 -13.25 -3.10
CA THR A 43 6.05 -12.92 -3.99
C THR A 43 4.96 -12.16 -3.23
N ILE A 44 4.59 -12.63 -2.04
CA ILE A 44 3.61 -11.97 -1.17
C ILE A 44 4.06 -10.53 -0.86
N CYS A 45 5.31 -10.35 -0.42
CA CYS A 45 5.86 -9.05 -0.08
C CYS A 45 5.87 -8.10 -1.30
N PHE A 46 6.32 -8.60 -2.46
CA PHE A 46 6.37 -7.81 -3.69
C PHE A 46 4.99 -7.31 -4.10
N HIS A 47 4.00 -8.20 -4.22
CA HIS A 47 2.66 -7.81 -4.64
C HIS A 47 1.94 -6.95 -3.59
N ALA A 48 2.19 -7.18 -2.30
CA ALA A 48 1.67 -6.28 -1.26
C ALA A 48 2.22 -4.85 -1.40
N GLN A 49 3.51 -4.70 -1.68
CA GLN A 49 4.11 -3.39 -1.93
C GLN A 49 3.52 -2.74 -3.20
N GLN A 50 3.37 -3.51 -4.30
CA GLN A 50 2.79 -3.02 -5.55
C GLN A 50 1.32 -2.58 -5.39
N TYR A 51 0.52 -3.36 -4.67
CA TYR A 51 -0.86 -3.01 -4.34
C TYR A 51 -0.93 -1.63 -3.67
N VAL A 52 -0.17 -1.45 -2.57
CA VAL A 52 -0.17 -0.18 -1.83
C VAL A 52 0.38 0.96 -2.69
N GLU A 53 1.46 0.73 -3.43
CA GLU A 53 2.04 1.73 -4.34
C GLU A 53 1.02 2.23 -5.36
N LYS A 54 0.31 1.31 -6.02
CA LYS A 54 -0.67 1.63 -7.07
C LYS A 54 -1.88 2.37 -6.49
N ILE A 55 -2.36 1.99 -5.31
CA ILE A 55 -3.42 2.74 -4.62
C ILE A 55 -2.96 4.18 -4.35
N LEU A 56 -1.77 4.39 -3.79
CA LEU A 56 -1.25 5.73 -3.51
C LEU A 56 -1.09 6.56 -4.78
N LYS A 57 -0.55 5.96 -5.85
CA LYS A 57 -0.42 6.64 -7.15
C LYS A 57 -1.78 6.98 -7.76
N GLY A 58 -2.77 6.11 -7.63
CA GLY A 58 -4.14 6.37 -8.07
C GLY A 58 -4.82 7.50 -7.29
N ILE A 59 -4.49 7.67 -6.00
CA ILE A 59 -4.94 8.81 -5.19
C ILE A 59 -4.26 10.10 -5.65
N LEU A 60 -2.94 10.08 -5.87
CA LEU A 60 -2.22 11.25 -6.38
C LEU A 60 -2.77 11.67 -7.76
N GLU A 61 -3.06 10.71 -8.63
CA GLU A 61 -3.66 10.99 -9.94
C GLU A 61 -5.05 11.66 -9.81
N SER A 62 -5.91 11.15 -8.93
CA SER A 62 -7.25 11.73 -8.73
C SER A 62 -7.20 13.14 -8.12
N LEU A 63 -6.14 13.45 -7.38
CA LEU A 63 -5.82 14.78 -6.87
C LEU A 63 -5.14 15.68 -7.93
N ASN A 64 -5.10 15.27 -9.20
CA ASN A 64 -4.42 15.93 -10.31
C ASN A 64 -2.92 16.20 -10.04
N GLN A 65 -2.27 15.34 -9.25
CA GLN A 65 -0.85 15.44 -8.97
C GLN A 65 -0.03 14.64 -9.98
N LYS A 66 1.15 15.17 -10.31
CA LYS A 66 2.11 14.44 -11.12
C LYS A 66 2.61 13.23 -10.35
N ILE A 67 2.39 12.04 -10.90
CA ILE A 67 2.84 10.78 -10.31
C ILE A 67 4.36 10.66 -10.48
N PRO A 68 5.13 10.59 -9.38
CA PRO A 68 6.58 10.41 -9.46
C PRO A 68 6.93 8.98 -9.91
N ARG A 69 8.03 8.82 -10.66
CA ARG A 69 8.61 7.52 -11.01
C ARG A 69 9.49 6.99 -9.87
N ILE A 70 8.89 6.80 -8.71
CA ILE A 70 9.50 6.23 -7.50
C ILE A 70 8.63 5.08 -6.98
N HIS A 71 9.21 4.27 -6.10
CA HIS A 71 8.58 3.09 -5.49
C HIS A 71 8.63 3.12 -3.96
N ASP A 72 9.15 4.23 -3.41
CA ASP A 72 9.23 4.45 -1.98
C ASP A 72 7.83 4.78 -1.43
N ILE A 73 7.29 3.87 -0.61
CA ILE A 73 5.96 4.00 -0.03
C ILE A 73 5.91 5.18 0.95
N ASN A 74 6.99 5.44 1.69
CA ASN A 74 7.07 6.55 2.62
C ASN A 74 6.88 7.90 1.90
N VAL A 75 7.60 8.10 0.78
CA VAL A 75 7.46 9.32 -0.02
C VAL A 75 6.05 9.46 -0.59
N LEU A 76 5.45 8.37 -1.09
CA LEU A 76 4.09 8.41 -1.64
C LEU A 76 3.03 8.71 -0.56
N VAL A 77 3.18 8.16 0.65
CA VAL A 77 2.30 8.45 1.78
C VAL A 77 2.44 9.91 2.23
N GLU A 78 3.65 10.46 2.28
CA GLU A 78 3.90 11.86 2.58
C GLU A 78 3.22 12.77 1.55
N MET A 79 3.35 12.46 0.26
CA MET A 79 2.69 13.20 -0.81
C MET A 79 1.17 13.20 -0.66
N CYS A 80 0.55 12.05 -0.38
CA CYS A 80 -0.89 11.96 -0.10
C CYS A 80 -1.29 12.77 1.16
N SER A 81 -0.47 12.72 2.20
CA SER A 81 -0.70 13.41 3.48
C SER A 81 -0.71 14.93 3.33
N ASN A 82 0.08 15.48 2.41
CA ASN A 82 0.07 16.91 2.06
C ASN A 82 -1.28 17.40 1.50
N PHE A 83 -2.13 16.48 1.02
CA PHE A 83 -3.50 16.76 0.59
C PHE A 83 -4.56 16.33 1.62
N GLY A 84 -4.14 16.04 2.85
CA GLY A 84 -5.04 15.64 3.95
C GLY A 84 -5.50 14.18 3.89
N VAL A 85 -4.94 13.35 3.00
CA VAL A 85 -5.25 11.93 2.91
C VAL A 85 -4.43 11.15 3.94
N LYS A 86 -5.13 10.48 4.87
CA LYS A 86 -4.50 9.63 5.90
C LYS A 86 -4.68 8.17 5.55
N ILE A 87 -3.60 7.52 5.19
CA ILE A 87 -3.56 6.10 4.83
C ILE A 87 -3.55 5.27 6.13
N PRO A 88 -4.30 4.14 6.21
CA PRO A 88 -4.44 3.35 7.43
C PRO A 88 -3.21 2.44 7.68
N LEU A 89 -2.00 2.97 7.55
CA LEU A 89 -0.74 2.25 7.79
C LEU A 89 0.04 2.92 8.91
N THR A 90 0.72 2.11 9.71
CA THR A 90 1.67 2.59 10.72
C THR A 90 3.01 2.98 10.07
N GLU A 91 3.81 3.80 10.75
CA GLU A 91 5.16 4.15 10.28
C GLU A 91 6.02 2.90 10.04
N THR A 92 5.94 1.90 10.91
CA THR A 92 6.66 0.62 10.76
C THR A 92 6.25 -0.11 9.48
N GLU A 93 4.95 -0.18 9.18
CA GLU A 93 4.46 -0.80 7.94
C GLU A 93 4.92 -0.04 6.70
N ILE A 94 4.89 1.30 6.75
CA ILE A 94 5.34 2.17 5.66
C ILE A 94 6.83 1.97 5.38
N HIS A 95 7.67 1.96 6.43
CA HIS A 95 9.10 1.72 6.29
C HIS A 95 9.40 0.33 5.75
N PHE A 96 8.71 -0.70 6.26
CA PHE A 96 8.83 -2.07 5.78
C PHE A 96 8.47 -2.19 4.29
N LEU A 97 7.31 -1.66 3.87
CA LEU A 97 6.90 -1.73 2.47
C LEU A 97 7.85 -0.95 1.55
N SER A 98 8.46 0.13 2.05
CA SER A 98 9.47 0.90 1.29
C SER A 98 10.78 0.12 1.10
N SER A 99 11.18 -0.71 2.07
CA SER A 99 12.42 -1.50 1.98
C SER A 99 12.29 -2.68 1.01
N ILE A 100 11.08 -3.28 0.90
CA ILE A 100 10.80 -4.39 -0.02
C ILE A 100 11.30 -4.11 -1.43
N TYR A 101 11.05 -2.91 -1.98
CA TYR A 101 11.45 -2.54 -3.34
C TYR A 101 12.94 -2.79 -3.64
N ILE A 102 13.79 -2.65 -2.63
CA ILE A 102 15.23 -2.88 -2.74
C ILE A 102 15.53 -4.38 -2.54
N ASP A 103 14.93 -4.98 -1.52
CA ASP A 103 15.32 -6.31 -1.03
C ASP A 103 14.75 -7.49 -1.83
N VAL A 104 13.60 -7.34 -2.51
CA VAL A 104 13.04 -8.47 -3.29
C VAL A 104 13.64 -8.62 -4.68
N ARG A 105 14.26 -7.57 -5.24
CA ARG A 105 14.78 -7.55 -6.61
C ARG A 105 16.24 -7.96 -6.75
N TYR A 106 16.98 -8.04 -5.66
CA TYR A 106 18.36 -8.51 -5.67
C TYR A 106 18.52 -9.79 -4.83
N PRO A 107 19.45 -10.68 -5.21
CA PRO A 107 19.86 -11.78 -4.36
C PRO A 107 20.35 -11.28 -2.98
N PRO A 108 20.30 -12.13 -1.94
CA PRO A 108 20.77 -11.86 -0.57
C PRO A 108 22.08 -11.08 -0.44
N ASP A 109 23.00 -11.27 -1.38
CA ASP A 109 24.30 -10.61 -1.51
C ASP A 109 24.21 -9.06 -1.56
N VAL A 110 23.07 -8.49 -1.99
CA VAL A 110 22.93 -7.06 -2.31
C VAL A 110 21.84 -6.33 -1.49
N GLY A 111 21.08 -7.03 -0.63
CA GLY A 111 19.91 -6.51 0.09
C GLY A 111 20.16 -6.17 1.57
N SER A 112 19.35 -5.27 2.14
CA SER A 112 19.50 -4.73 3.51
C SER A 112 18.87 -5.61 4.62
N LEU A 113 18.35 -6.79 4.28
CA LEU A 113 17.84 -7.74 5.26
C LEU A 113 18.96 -8.66 5.75
N PRO A 114 19.12 -8.86 7.08
CA PRO A 114 20.22 -9.65 7.66
C PRO A 114 20.36 -11.10 7.15
N ASP A 115 19.33 -11.67 6.50
CA ASP A 115 19.30 -13.04 5.97
C ASP A 115 18.82 -13.16 4.50
N GLY A 116 18.67 -12.03 3.78
CA GLY A 116 18.51 -12.01 2.31
C GLY A 116 17.21 -12.57 1.68
N ALA A 117 16.32 -13.19 2.45
CA ALA A 117 14.99 -13.60 1.98
C ALA A 117 13.89 -13.21 2.98
N PRO A 118 12.73 -12.70 2.52
CA PRO A 118 11.61 -12.43 3.41
C PRO A 118 11.17 -13.67 4.17
N LEU A 119 10.92 -13.50 5.46
CA LEU A 119 10.42 -14.53 6.37
C LEU A 119 8.89 -14.56 6.35
N LYS A 120 8.31 -15.58 6.99
CA LYS A 120 6.87 -15.66 7.20
C LYS A 120 6.33 -14.41 7.91
N SER A 121 7.07 -13.88 8.91
CA SER A 121 6.68 -12.66 9.63
C SER A 121 6.57 -11.44 8.71
N ASP A 122 7.46 -11.34 7.71
CA ASP A 122 7.45 -10.24 6.74
C ASP A 122 6.21 -10.36 5.83
N ALA A 123 5.93 -11.58 5.35
CA ALA A 123 4.72 -11.86 4.59
C ALA A 123 3.45 -11.58 5.41
N ASP A 124 3.44 -11.91 6.70
CA ASP A 124 2.31 -11.62 7.58
C ASP A 124 2.08 -10.09 7.69
N VAL A 125 3.14 -9.29 7.88
CA VAL A 125 3.05 -7.81 7.90
C VAL A 125 2.54 -7.26 6.56
N ALA A 126 3.06 -7.78 5.45
CA ALA A 126 2.64 -7.41 4.10
C ALA A 126 1.14 -7.67 3.87
N ILE A 127 0.66 -8.86 4.23
CA ILE A 127 -0.76 -9.25 4.11
C ILE A 127 -1.64 -8.35 4.98
N GLN A 128 -1.23 -8.06 6.22
CA GLN A 128 -2.02 -7.17 7.09
C GLN A 128 -2.10 -5.75 6.53
N SER A 129 -1.02 -5.24 5.95
CA SER A 129 -0.98 -3.91 5.31
C SER A 129 -1.96 -3.84 4.14
N VAL A 130 -1.98 -4.86 3.27
CA VAL A 130 -2.93 -4.99 2.17
C VAL A 130 -4.37 -5.00 2.67
N LYS A 131 -4.68 -5.80 3.70
CA LYS A 131 -6.03 -5.89 4.29
C LYS A 131 -6.51 -4.54 4.83
N LYS A 132 -5.64 -3.79 5.51
CA LYS A 132 -5.96 -2.46 6.04
C LYS A 132 -6.27 -1.48 4.91
N VAL A 133 -5.43 -1.42 3.90
CA VAL A 133 -5.60 -0.52 2.75
C VAL A 133 -6.83 -0.90 1.94
N LYS A 134 -7.05 -2.19 1.66
CA LYS A 134 -8.25 -2.68 0.97
C LYS A 134 -9.53 -2.25 1.68
N LYS A 135 -9.63 -2.54 2.98
CA LYS A 135 -10.79 -2.17 3.77
C LYS A 135 -11.04 -0.66 3.72
N TRP A 136 -9.99 0.14 3.81
CA TRP A 136 -10.10 1.60 3.74
C TRP A 136 -10.50 2.11 2.36
N VAL A 137 -10.01 1.47 1.29
CA VAL A 137 -10.45 1.78 -0.07
C VAL A 137 -11.94 1.46 -0.23
N ASP A 138 -12.38 0.26 0.16
CA ASP A 138 -13.78 -0.15 0.07
C ASP A 138 -14.73 0.77 0.86
N GLU A 139 -14.30 1.28 2.02
CA GLU A 139 -15.11 2.11 2.92
C GLU A 139 -15.06 3.62 2.60
N TYR A 140 -13.93 4.13 2.10
CA TYR A 140 -13.68 5.59 2.01
C TYR A 140 -13.09 6.06 0.69
N ALA A 141 -12.55 5.15 -0.13
CA ALA A 141 -11.94 5.49 -1.41
C ALA A 141 -12.72 4.90 -2.58
N HIS A 142 -13.64 5.68 -3.15
CA HIS A 142 -14.42 5.22 -4.30
C HIS A 142 -13.68 5.50 -5.61
N PRO A 143 -13.86 4.68 -6.65
CA PRO A 143 -13.27 4.96 -7.96
C PRO A 143 -13.76 6.32 -8.47
N SER A 144 -12.83 7.15 -8.97
CA SER A 144 -13.18 8.40 -9.64
C SER A 144 -14.04 8.06 -10.87
N GLN A 145 -15.31 8.42 -10.86
CA GLN A 145 -16.17 8.37 -12.04
C GLN A 145 -15.64 9.45 -12.99
N VAL A 146 -14.85 9.06 -13.98
CA VAL A 146 -14.47 9.93 -15.09
C VAL A 146 -15.29 9.46 -16.28
N ASP A 147 -16.31 10.24 -16.62
CA ASP A 147 -17.08 10.13 -17.86
C ASP A 147 -16.21 10.45 -19.09
#